data_AF-A0A6M3IU34-F1
#
_entry.id   AF-A0A6M3IU34-F1
#
_cell.length_a   1.000
_cell.length_b   1.000
_cell.length_c   1.000
_cell.angle_alpha   90.00
_cell.angle_beta   90.00
_cell.angle_gamma   90.00
#
_symmetry.space_group_name_H-M   'P 1'
#
loop_
_entity.id
_entity.type
_entity.pdbx_description
1 polymer ?
#
loop_
_entity_poly.entity_id
_entity_poly.type
_entity_poly.pdbx_seq_one_letter_code
_entity_poly.pdbx_strand_id
1 'polypeptide(L)'
;MIMTTMEQFVRENKISVKSELVDHNPNMDDFEGNHWKVALKRPNKQMTLYFSKGYGHNGKEPEVEEVLSCLTSDADVFEYGFEDWAVSLGYDPDSRKAKRIWKTCFCQTNKLVNFLGNDLFEDLRFEIEPY
;
A
#
# COMPACT_ATOMS: atom_id res chain seq x y z
N MET A 1 12.62 -13.45 -19.18
CA MET A 1 12.63 -13.53 -17.71
C MET A 1 11.23 -13.96 -17.30
N ILE A 2 11.06 -14.99 -16.48
CA ILE A 2 9.73 -15.35 -15.98
C ILE A 2 9.53 -14.48 -14.74
N MET A 3 8.65 -13.48 -14.82
CA MET A 3 8.26 -12.68 -13.65
C MET A 3 7.42 -13.54 -12.71
N THR A 4 7.62 -13.36 -11.41
CA THR A 4 6.85 -14.09 -10.39
C THR A 4 5.50 -13.38 -10.19
N THR A 5 4.40 -14.12 -10.02
CA THR A 5 3.09 -13.48 -9.78
C THR A 5 2.95 -13.04 -8.32
N MET A 6 2.07 -12.08 -8.05
CA MET A 6 1.78 -11.62 -6.69
C MET A 6 1.31 -12.78 -5.79
N GLU A 7 0.48 -13.70 -6.29
CA GLU A 7 0.00 -14.87 -5.54
C GLU A 7 1.14 -15.81 -5.17
N GLN A 8 2.11 -16.00 -6.07
CA GLN A 8 3.30 -16.81 -5.79
C GLN A 8 4.16 -16.14 -4.71
N PHE A 9 4.40 -14.84 -4.81
CA PHE A 9 5.13 -14.06 -3.82
C PHE A 9 4.47 -14.15 -2.43
N VAL A 10 3.15 -13.96 -2.35
CA VAL A 10 2.36 -14.07 -1.11
C VAL A 10 2.50 -15.46 -0.50
N ARG A 11 2.35 -16.51 -1.31
CA ARG A 11 2.44 -17.91 -0.87
C ARG A 11 3.81 -18.28 -0.32
N GLU A 12 4.88 -17.95 -1.06
CA GLU A 12 6.26 -18.29 -0.68
C GLU A 12 6.70 -17.56 0.59
N ASN A 13 6.28 -16.31 0.75
CA ASN A 13 6.59 -15.49 1.91
C ASN A 13 5.60 -15.66 3.08
N LYS A 14 4.59 -16.52 2.91
CA LYS A 14 3.54 -16.83 3.90
C LYS A 14 2.86 -15.56 4.42
N ILE A 15 2.57 -14.64 3.50
CA ILE A 15 1.89 -13.39 3.80
C ILE A 15 0.40 -13.68 3.91
N SER A 16 -0.24 -13.15 4.95
CA SER A 16 -1.66 -13.28 5.17
C SER A 16 -2.25 -11.96 5.60
N VAL A 17 -3.54 -11.78 5.34
CA VAL A 17 -4.30 -10.60 5.73
C VAL A 17 -5.39 -10.98 6.73
N LYS A 18 -5.61 -10.08 7.70
CA LYS A 18 -6.87 -9.99 8.44
C LYS A 18 -7.41 -8.60 8.27
N SER A 19 -8.71 -8.49 8.02
CA SER A 19 -9.37 -7.21 7.84
C SER A 19 -10.49 -7.04 8.87
N GLU A 20 -10.69 -5.81 9.31
CA GLU A 20 -11.80 -5.40 10.17
C GLU A 20 -12.44 -4.16 9.52
N LEU A 21 -13.74 -4.21 9.26
CA LEU A 21 -14.46 -3.05 8.72
C LEU A 21 -14.48 -1.93 9.77
N VAL A 22 -14.20 -0.70 9.36
CA VAL A 22 -14.18 0.48 10.23
C VAL A 22 -14.96 1.62 9.58
N ASP A 23 -15.46 2.54 10.41
CA ASP A 23 -16.30 3.65 9.93
C ASP A 23 -15.50 4.72 9.15
N HIS A 24 -14.18 4.81 9.36
CA HIS A 24 -13.35 5.85 8.74
C HIS A 24 -11.89 5.41 8.54
N ASN A 25 -11.26 5.95 7.50
CA ASN A 25 -9.81 5.93 7.32
C ASN A 25 -9.23 7.29 7.72
N PRO A 26 -8.43 7.40 8.81
CA PRO A 26 -7.90 8.67 9.30
C PRO A 26 -6.89 9.35 8.36
N ASN A 27 -6.51 8.70 7.27
CA ASN A 27 -5.63 9.26 6.25
C ASN A 27 -6.39 9.73 4.99
N MET A 28 -7.70 9.50 4.91
CA MET A 28 -8.53 9.81 3.74
C MET A 28 -9.86 10.43 4.15
N ASP A 29 -9.84 11.72 4.45
CA ASP A 29 -11.02 12.44 4.94
C ASP A 29 -12.11 12.64 3.86
N ASP A 30 -11.70 12.71 2.58
CA ASP A 30 -12.58 13.08 1.45
C ASP A 30 -12.96 11.88 0.56
N PHE A 31 -12.66 10.65 0.98
CA PHE A 31 -12.97 9.44 0.21
C PHE A 31 -14.19 8.73 0.80
N GLU A 32 -15.24 8.60 -0.01
CA GLU A 32 -16.41 7.81 0.36
C GLU A 32 -16.28 6.37 -0.14
N GLY A 33 -16.30 5.41 0.77
CA GLY A 33 -16.21 3.99 0.45
C GLY A 33 -16.24 3.11 1.71
N ASN A 34 -15.92 1.83 1.52
CA ASN A 34 -15.72 0.91 2.63
C ASN A 34 -14.29 1.03 3.14
N HIS A 35 -14.12 1.26 4.43
CA HIS A 35 -12.81 1.37 5.07
C HIS A 35 -12.51 0.14 5.92
N TRP A 36 -11.26 -0.29 5.88
CA TRP A 36 -10.80 -1.48 6.57
C TRP A 36 -9.55 -1.17 7.37
N LYS A 37 -9.49 -1.65 8.61
CA LYS A 37 -8.24 -1.79 9.34
C LYS A 37 -7.65 -3.15 9.00
N VAL A 38 -6.54 -3.13 8.29
CA VAL A 38 -5.87 -4.30 7.74
C VAL A 38 -4.65 -4.64 8.60
N ALA A 39 -4.47 -5.93 8.89
CA ALA A 39 -3.29 -6.48 9.52
C ALA A 39 -2.62 -7.50 8.58
N LEU A 40 -1.48 -7.13 8.01
CA LEU A 40 -0.63 -8.04 7.26
C LEU A 40 0.30 -8.79 8.21
N LYS A 41 0.46 -10.09 7.99
CA LYS A 41 1.30 -10.96 8.81
C LYS A 41 2.13 -11.88 7.94
N ARG A 42 3.38 -12.10 8.37
CA ARG A 42 4.29 -13.14 7.87
C ARG A 42 5.13 -13.68 9.04
N PRO A 43 5.96 -14.71 8.87
CA PRO A 43 6.77 -15.24 9.97
C PRO A 43 7.55 -14.13 10.69
N ASN A 44 7.31 -14.00 12.00
CA ASN A 44 7.97 -13.04 12.92
C ASN A 44 7.76 -11.54 12.62
N LYS A 45 6.87 -11.17 11.69
CA LYS A 45 6.62 -9.77 11.33
C LYS A 45 5.13 -9.50 11.12
N GLN A 46 4.69 -8.30 11.47
CA GLN A 46 3.34 -7.83 11.21
C GLN A 46 3.36 -6.32 10.94
N MET A 47 2.40 -5.85 10.15
CA MET A 47 2.10 -4.42 10.02
C MET A 47 0.61 -4.20 9.96
N THR A 48 0.17 -3.03 10.41
CA THR A 48 -1.22 -2.60 10.34
C THR A 48 -1.36 -1.30 9.58
N LEU A 49 -2.41 -1.19 8.78
CA LEU A 49 -2.72 -0.02 7.98
C LEU A 49 -4.23 0.11 7.79
N TYR A 50 -4.67 1.28 7.34
CA TYR A 50 -6.02 1.47 6.82
C TYR A 50 -6.01 1.29 5.31
N PHE A 51 -7.05 0.64 4.79
CA PHE A 51 -7.26 0.40 3.37
C PHE A 51 -8.70 0.77 3.02
N SER A 52 -8.91 1.47 1.91
CA SER A 52 -10.22 1.93 1.48
C SER A 52 -10.57 1.31 0.13
N LYS A 53 -11.80 0.82 -0.04
CA LYS A 53 -12.32 0.34 -1.32
C LYS A 53 -13.59 1.12 -1.66
N GLY A 54 -13.72 1.53 -2.92
CA GLY A 54 -14.95 2.17 -3.39
C GLY A 54 -16.16 1.26 -3.24
N TYR A 55 -17.36 1.82 -3.17
CA TYR A 55 -18.60 1.05 -3.01
C TYR A 55 -18.84 0.02 -4.14
N GLY A 56 -18.26 0.23 -5.33
CA GLY A 56 -18.31 -0.72 -6.45
C GLY A 56 -17.71 -2.10 -6.15
N HIS A 57 -16.93 -2.25 -5.08
CA HIS A 57 -16.43 -3.56 -4.62
C HIS A 57 -17.44 -4.32 -3.74
N ASN A 58 -18.66 -3.81 -3.55
CA ASN A 58 -19.77 -4.47 -2.86
C ASN A 58 -19.43 -4.96 -1.44
N GLY A 59 -18.60 -4.22 -0.72
CA GLY A 59 -18.19 -4.57 0.65
C GLY A 59 -17.28 -5.80 0.75
N LYS A 60 -16.70 -6.28 -0.36
CA LYS A 60 -15.72 -7.37 -0.34
C LYS A 60 -14.48 -6.95 0.47
N GLU A 61 -14.05 -7.83 1.37
CA GLU A 61 -12.81 -7.64 2.15
C GLU A 61 -11.58 -7.46 1.22
N PRO A 62 -10.56 -6.70 1.63
CA PRO A 62 -9.32 -6.58 0.90
C PRO A 62 -8.55 -7.90 0.87
N GLU A 63 -8.09 -8.31 -0.32
CA GLU A 63 -7.20 -9.46 -0.51
C GLU A 63 -5.73 -9.06 -0.27
N VAL A 64 -4.85 -10.04 -0.02
CA VAL A 64 -3.44 -9.75 0.30
C VAL A 64 -2.77 -9.04 -0.89
N GLU A 65 -3.05 -9.55 -2.08
CA GLU A 65 -2.51 -9.14 -3.37
C GLU A 65 -2.93 -7.70 -3.70
N GLU A 66 -4.21 -7.37 -3.50
CA GLU A 66 -4.73 -6.00 -3.66
C GLU A 66 -4.01 -5.02 -2.72
N VAL A 67 -3.85 -5.39 -1.44
CA VAL A 67 -3.20 -4.53 -0.45
C VAL A 67 -1.72 -4.32 -0.77
N LEU A 68 -1.01 -5.38 -1.17
CA LEU A 68 0.41 -5.28 -1.56
C LEU A 68 0.57 -4.48 -2.85
N SER A 69 -0.26 -4.70 -3.87
CA SER A 69 -0.23 -3.95 -5.13
C SER A 69 -0.38 -2.45 -4.90
N CYS A 70 -1.36 -2.04 -4.09
CA CYS A 70 -1.53 -0.63 -3.73
C CYS A 70 -0.33 -0.07 -2.96
N LEU A 71 0.20 -0.80 -1.96
CA LEU A 71 1.35 -0.32 -1.19
C LEU A 71 2.63 -0.21 -2.04
N THR A 72 2.80 -1.09 -3.02
CA THR A 72 3.91 -1.02 -3.98
C THR A 72 3.76 0.17 -4.90
N SER A 73 2.55 0.44 -5.42
CA SER A 73 2.30 1.64 -6.22
C SER A 73 2.55 2.94 -5.44
N ASP A 74 2.24 2.96 -4.13
CA ASP A 74 2.54 4.10 -3.27
C ASP A 74 4.04 4.23 -2.94
N ALA A 75 4.86 3.21 -3.21
CA ALA A 75 6.28 3.20 -2.87
C ALA A 75 7.13 4.15 -3.72
N ASP A 76 6.62 4.61 -4.86
CA ASP A 76 7.28 5.58 -5.76
C ASP A 76 7.61 6.91 -5.05
N VAL A 77 6.97 7.19 -3.90
CA VAL A 77 7.32 8.32 -3.02
C VAL A 77 8.77 8.28 -2.50
N PHE A 78 9.46 7.15 -2.60
CA PHE A 78 10.89 7.06 -2.26
C PHE A 78 11.81 7.53 -3.40
N GLU A 79 11.33 7.56 -4.63
CA GLU A 79 12.14 7.99 -5.78
C GLU A 79 12.26 9.51 -5.87
N TYR A 80 11.23 10.22 -5.43
CA TYR A 80 11.08 11.66 -5.64
C TYR A 80 10.97 12.45 -4.34
N GLY A 81 11.51 13.67 -4.35
CA GLY A 81 11.13 14.67 -3.36
C GLY A 81 9.64 15.01 -3.47
N PHE A 82 9.06 15.61 -2.41
CA PHE A 82 7.63 15.94 -2.40
C PHE A 82 7.18 16.80 -3.59
N GLU A 83 7.96 17.81 -3.98
CA GLU A 83 7.61 18.73 -5.07
C GLU A 83 7.55 18.00 -6.43
N ASP A 84 8.54 17.16 -6.72
CA ASP A 84 8.59 16.37 -7.95
C ASP A 84 7.44 15.34 -8.00
N TRP A 85 7.18 14.67 -6.88
CA TRP A 85 6.03 13.76 -6.73
C TRP A 85 4.69 14.49 -6.90
N ALA A 86 4.56 15.70 -6.36
CA ALA A 86 3.34 16.48 -6.49
C ALA A 86 3.10 16.86 -7.96
N VAL A 87 4.13 17.37 -8.64
CA VAL A 87 4.06 17.76 -10.05
C VAL A 87 3.75 16.55 -10.94
N SER A 88 4.37 15.39 -10.71
CA SER A 88 4.16 14.19 -11.54
C SER A 88 2.72 13.67 -11.50
N LEU A 89 2.03 13.87 -10.37
CA LEU A 89 0.62 13.50 -10.18
C LEU A 89 -0.36 14.65 -10.47
N GLY A 90 0.12 15.82 -10.89
CA GLY A 90 -0.70 17.00 -11.18
C GLY A 90 -1.21 17.75 -9.95
N TYR A 91 -0.62 17.52 -8.77
CA TYR A 91 -0.85 18.34 -7.59
C TYR A 91 -0.06 19.65 -7.65
N ASP A 92 -0.57 20.67 -6.94
CA ASP A 92 0.20 21.87 -6.62
C ASP A 92 1.36 21.51 -5.66
N PRO A 93 2.63 21.81 -6.00
CA PRO A 93 3.79 21.51 -5.16
C PRO A 93 3.79 22.27 -3.81
N ASP A 94 2.96 23.30 -3.65
CA ASP A 94 2.76 23.98 -2.36
C ASP A 94 1.54 23.46 -1.57
N SER A 95 0.81 22.49 -2.12
CA SER A 95 -0.38 21.93 -1.49
C SER A 95 -0.06 21.20 -0.18
N ARG A 96 -0.53 21.77 0.92
CA ARG A 96 -0.46 21.15 2.25
C ARG A 96 -1.20 19.81 2.31
N LYS A 97 -2.28 19.66 1.54
CA LYS A 97 -3.04 18.41 1.46
C LYS A 97 -2.21 17.34 0.75
N ALA A 98 -1.64 17.65 -0.41
CA ALA A 98 -0.76 16.73 -1.14
C ALA A 98 0.44 16.32 -0.28
N LYS A 99 1.03 17.27 0.46
CA LYS A 99 2.14 16.99 1.38
C LYS A 99 1.79 16.00 2.49
N ARG A 100 0.55 16.03 2.99
CA ARG A 100 0.07 15.04 3.97
C ARG A 100 -0.09 13.66 3.35
N ILE A 101 -0.62 13.59 2.11
CA ILE A 101 -0.75 12.33 1.36
C ILE A 101 0.64 11.72 1.14
N TRP A 102 1.57 12.49 0.54
CA TRP A 102 2.95 12.05 0.31
C TRP A 102 3.62 11.53 1.59
N LYS A 103 3.49 12.27 2.72
CA LYS A 103 4.03 11.81 4.01
C LYS A 103 3.39 10.51 4.48
N THR A 104 2.09 10.34 4.26
CA THR A 104 1.37 9.12 4.64
C THR A 104 1.89 7.93 3.85
N CYS A 105 1.94 8.06 2.51
CA CYS A 105 2.51 7.05 1.62
C CYS A 105 3.95 6.74 2.05
N PHE A 106 4.80 7.76 2.24
CA PHE A 106 6.19 7.59 2.68
C PHE A 106 6.31 6.81 4.00
N CYS A 107 5.48 7.13 4.99
CA CYS A 107 5.44 6.38 6.25
C CYS A 107 4.93 4.94 6.07
N GLN A 108 3.96 4.70 5.19
CA GLN A 108 3.45 3.37 4.87
C GLN A 108 4.49 2.53 4.13
N THR A 109 5.19 3.10 3.16
CA THR A 109 6.32 2.47 2.45
C THR A 109 7.42 2.08 3.43
N ASN A 110 7.78 2.94 4.38
CA ASN A 110 8.73 2.58 5.44
C ASN A 110 8.24 1.41 6.31
N LYS A 111 6.95 1.33 6.62
CA LYS A 111 6.39 0.17 7.34
C LYS A 111 6.45 -1.09 6.48
N LEU A 112 6.20 -0.98 5.18
CA LEU A 112 6.29 -2.10 4.24
C LEU A 112 7.72 -2.63 4.16
N VAL A 113 8.73 -1.75 4.02
CA VAL A 113 10.15 -2.15 4.05
C VAL A 113 10.49 -2.86 5.36
N ASN A 114 10.04 -2.34 6.51
CA ASN A 114 10.30 -2.98 7.81
C ASN A 114 9.58 -4.34 7.98
N PHE A 115 8.43 -4.50 7.32
CA PHE A 115 7.64 -5.73 7.30
C PHE A 115 8.29 -6.78 6.40
N LEU A 116 8.73 -6.39 5.20
CA LEU A 116 9.30 -7.30 4.20
C LEU A 116 10.79 -7.59 4.39
N GLY A 117 11.54 -6.62 4.88
CA GLY A 117 12.99 -6.54 4.68
C GLY A 117 13.33 -5.97 3.30
N ASN A 118 14.58 -5.54 3.11
CA ASN A 118 15.02 -4.89 1.87
C ASN A 118 14.89 -5.83 0.67
N ASP A 119 15.41 -7.05 0.76
CA ASP A 119 15.45 -8.00 -0.37
C ASP A 119 14.05 -8.28 -0.93
N LEU A 120 13.10 -8.60 -0.06
CA LEU A 120 11.72 -8.91 -0.48
C LEU A 120 10.92 -7.67 -0.89
N PHE A 121 11.33 -6.49 -0.44
CA PHE A 121 10.75 -5.24 -0.91
C PHE A 121 11.22 -4.91 -2.34
N GLU A 122 12.50 -5.13 -2.64
CA GLU A 122 13.05 -4.98 -3.99
C GLU A 122 12.43 -6.00 -4.95
N ASP A 123 12.35 -7.28 -4.55
CA ASP A 123 11.67 -8.32 -5.34
C ASP A 123 10.23 -7.90 -5.67
N LEU A 124 9.47 -7.46 -4.65
CA LEU A 124 8.09 -7.02 -4.80
C LEU A 124 7.93 -5.87 -5.80
N ARG A 125 8.91 -4.97 -5.88
CA ARG A 125 8.84 -3.76 -6.72
C ARG A 125 9.24 -4.00 -8.17
N PHE A 126 10.19 -4.91 -8.41
CA PHE A 126 10.83 -5.04 -9.72
C PHE A 126 10.66 -6.40 -10.39
N GLU A 127 10.48 -7.47 -9.61
CA GLU A 127 10.46 -8.84 -10.11
C GLU A 127 9.06 -9.46 -10.13
N ILE A 128 8.10 -8.79 -9.48
CA ILE A 128 6.69 -9.23 -9.40
C ILE A 128 5.85 -8.52 -10.47
N GLU A 129 5.03 -9.29 -11.17
CA GLU A 129 4.05 -8.74 -12.13
C GLU A 129 3.02 -7.86 -11.40
N PRO A 130 2.68 -6.66 -11.93
CA PRO A 130 1.62 -5.83 -11.37
C PRO A 130 0.29 -6.60 -11.32
N TYR A 131 -0.43 -6.47 -10.20
CA TYR A 131 -1.74 -7.11 -9.96
C TYR A 131 -2.89 -6.23 -10.46
#